data_AF-A0AB74KYK1-F1
#
_entry.id   AF-A0AB74KYK1-F1
#
_cell.length_a   1.000
_cell.length_b   1.000
_cell.length_c   1.000
_cell.angle_alpha   90.00
_cell.angle_beta   90.00
_cell.angle_gamma   90.00
#
_symmetry.space_group_name_H-M   'P 1'
#
loop_
_entity.id
_entity.type
_entity.pdbx_description
1 polymer ?
#
loop_
_entity_poly.entity_id
_entity_poly.type
_entity_poly.pdbx_seq_one_letter_code
_entity_poly.pdbx_strand_id
1 'polypeptide(L)'
;MSKGAKKGENRFKASQKASISYRVERIKTHVIPKIKSLSLHMKVNSSTAYCKLCAKLFNDGLSLNDKPIGYRVIKQNWDYWELLGPVYYQLFEKNEDLDDFKKESILRLEIKELQEKLENKEQEVNALSAMLRKVSSAHPKKPVQMESETSVYIQNSDKLCRIILAIIESTDGVIFIDRENSSIRNLADDFEGEEGLLPKEVTRPFIDWLNNRDEKFSSKQ
;
A
#
# COMPACT_ATOMS: atom_id res chain seq x y z
N MET A 1 -21.50 74.86 12.32
CA MET A 1 -21.41 73.53 11.67
C MET A 1 -22.38 72.59 12.39
N SER A 2 -23.57 72.35 11.85
CA SER A 2 -24.58 71.50 12.49
C SER A 2 -24.12 70.04 12.51
N LYS A 3 -23.64 69.57 13.66
CA LYS A 3 -23.39 68.15 13.91
C LYS A 3 -24.73 67.46 14.18
N GLY A 4 -25.40 67.03 13.11
CA GLY A 4 -26.66 66.28 13.20
C GLY A 4 -27.08 65.73 11.84
N ALA A 5 -27.77 64.60 11.83
CA ALA A 5 -28.37 64.07 10.61
C ALA A 5 -29.47 65.01 10.11
N LYS A 6 -29.60 65.14 8.79
CA LYS A 6 -30.66 65.96 8.18
C LYS A 6 -32.03 65.35 8.50
N LYS A 7 -33.08 66.17 8.50
CA LYS A 7 -34.46 65.70 8.70
C LYS A 7 -34.78 64.61 7.67
N GLY A 8 -35.11 63.40 8.14
CA GLY A 8 -35.36 62.23 7.31
C GLY A 8 -34.15 61.29 7.10
N GLU A 9 -32.93 61.71 7.47
CA GLU A 9 -31.75 60.84 7.44
C GLU A 9 -31.57 60.08 8.76
N ASN A 10 -31.17 58.81 8.64
CA ASN A 10 -30.85 58.01 9.81
C ASN A 10 -29.60 58.55 10.51
N ARG A 11 -29.79 59.08 11.73
CA ARG A 11 -28.73 59.56 12.63
C ARG A 11 -27.65 58.53 12.98
N PHE A 12 -27.92 57.25 12.79
CA PHE A 12 -26.97 56.16 13.07
C PHE A 12 -26.28 55.60 11.83
N LYS A 13 -26.55 56.13 10.63
CA LYS A 13 -26.02 55.60 9.35
C LYS A 13 -24.49 55.48 9.35
N ALA A 14 -23.77 56.47 9.88
CA ALA A 14 -22.32 56.46 9.96
C ALA A 14 -21.79 55.38 10.93
N SER A 15 -22.41 55.25 12.10
CA SER A 15 -22.05 54.21 13.10
C SER A 15 -22.38 52.80 12.59
N GLN A 16 -23.51 52.62 11.90
CA GLN A 16 -23.87 51.36 11.25
C GLN A 16 -22.86 50.98 10.16
N LYS A 17 -22.47 51.93 9.31
CA LYS A 17 -21.46 51.70 8.27
C LYS A 17 -20.11 51.30 8.88
N ALA A 18 -19.65 52.02 9.91
CA ALA A 18 -18.40 51.69 10.60
C ALA A 18 -18.44 50.28 11.23
N SER A 19 -19.56 49.91 11.85
CA SER A 19 -19.76 48.57 12.41
C SER A 19 -19.71 47.46 11.35
N ILE A 20 -20.34 47.67 10.18
CA ILE A 20 -20.28 46.74 9.06
C ILE A 20 -18.85 46.65 8.50
N SER A 21 -18.17 47.78 8.31
CA SER A 21 -16.79 47.82 7.81
C SER A 21 -15.82 47.06 8.72
N TYR A 22 -15.90 47.24 10.04
CA TYR A 22 -15.09 46.47 11.00
C TYR A 22 -15.33 44.96 10.87
N ARG A 23 -16.60 44.55 10.77
CA ARG A 23 -16.96 43.13 10.61
C ARG A 23 -16.44 42.56 9.30
N VAL A 24 -16.56 43.30 8.20
CA VAL A 24 -16.01 42.93 6.88
C VAL A 24 -14.50 42.73 6.97
N GLU A 25 -13.78 43.65 7.63
CA GLU A 25 -12.33 43.57 7.79
C GLU A 25 -11.93 42.33 8.59
N ARG A 26 -12.62 42.05 9.71
CA ARG A 26 -12.39 40.84 10.51
C ARG A 26 -12.71 39.56 9.73
N ILE A 27 -13.76 39.56 8.90
CA ILE A 27 -14.07 38.41 8.03
C ILE A 27 -12.92 38.14 7.06
N LYS A 28 -12.38 39.19 6.42
CA LYS A 28 -11.27 39.08 5.47
C LYS A 28 -9.97 38.61 6.13
N THR A 29 -9.64 39.15 7.29
CA THR A 29 -8.35 38.94 7.95
C THR A 29 -8.31 37.70 8.84
N HIS A 30 -9.44 37.31 9.44
CA HIS A 30 -9.49 36.24 10.43
C HIS A 30 -10.29 35.01 9.96
N VAL A 31 -11.51 35.23 9.47
CA VAL A 31 -12.44 34.13 9.18
C VAL A 31 -12.05 33.39 7.90
N ILE A 32 -11.82 34.11 6.79
CA ILE A 32 -11.49 33.48 5.49
C ILE A 32 -10.22 32.63 5.57
N PRO A 33 -9.08 33.08 6.15
CA PRO A 33 -7.87 32.27 6.24
C PRO A 33 -8.09 30.98 7.06
N LYS A 34 -8.78 31.07 8.20
CA LYS A 34 -9.10 29.91 9.04
C LYS A 34 -10.01 28.92 8.29
N ILE A 35 -11.00 29.40 7.55
CA ILE A 35 -11.88 28.54 6.74
C ILE A 35 -11.09 27.81 5.65
N LYS A 36 -10.19 28.50 4.95
CA LYS A 36 -9.32 27.89 3.93
C LYS A 36 -8.39 26.83 4.50
N SER A 37 -7.90 27.02 5.73
CA SER A 37 -7.13 25.99 6.43
C SER A 37 -8.01 24.78 6.78
N LEU A 38 -9.22 25.01 7.29
CA LEU A 38 -10.12 23.95 7.70
C LEU A 38 -10.70 23.13 6.54
N SER A 39 -10.82 23.71 5.34
CA SER A 39 -11.35 23.00 4.17
C SER A 39 -10.52 21.78 3.76
N LEU A 40 -9.25 21.72 4.19
CA LEU A 40 -8.38 20.55 3.94
C LEU A 40 -8.78 19.31 4.76
N HIS A 41 -9.47 19.51 5.89
CA HIS A 41 -9.74 18.44 6.86
C HIS A 41 -11.23 18.26 7.17
N MET A 42 -12.10 19.08 6.58
CA MET A 42 -13.53 19.10 6.92
C MET A 42 -14.37 19.34 5.67
N LYS A 43 -15.46 18.58 5.55
CA LYS A 43 -16.54 18.83 4.58
C LYS A 43 -17.67 19.61 5.25
N VAL A 44 -18.35 20.47 4.50
CA VAL A 44 -19.50 21.24 4.99
C VAL A 44 -20.67 21.02 4.04
N ASN A 45 -21.72 20.38 4.55
CA ASN A 45 -22.79 19.83 3.71
C ASN A 45 -23.92 20.83 3.39
N SER A 46 -23.82 22.09 3.83
CA SER A 46 -24.80 23.13 3.47
C SER A 46 -24.29 24.53 3.73
N SER A 47 -24.84 25.50 2.99
CA SER A 47 -24.59 26.94 3.20
C SER A 47 -24.94 27.41 4.62
N THR A 48 -25.94 26.79 5.26
CA THR A 48 -26.34 27.11 6.63
C THR A 48 -25.32 26.57 7.65
N ALA A 49 -24.82 25.34 7.46
CA ALA A 49 -23.75 24.79 8.29
C ALA A 49 -22.46 25.62 8.14
N TYR A 50 -22.16 26.04 6.91
CA TYR A 50 -21.04 26.94 6.62
C TYR A 50 -21.18 28.30 7.33
N CYS A 51 -22.35 28.93 7.26
CA CYS A 51 -22.60 30.18 8.00
C CYS A 51 -22.44 30.01 9.51
N LYS A 52 -22.84 28.86 10.08
CA LYS A 52 -22.64 28.55 11.51
C LYS A 52 -21.16 28.44 11.85
N LEU A 53 -20.37 27.80 11.00
CA LEU A 53 -18.92 27.72 11.14
C LEU A 53 -18.28 29.12 11.07
N CYS A 54 -18.63 29.92 10.06
CA CYS A 54 -18.16 31.29 9.92
C CYS A 54 -18.45 32.14 11.15
N ALA A 55 -19.66 32.01 11.73
CA ALA A 55 -20.03 32.72 12.95
C ALA A 55 -19.21 32.28 14.16
N LYS A 56 -18.94 30.98 14.31
CA LYS A 56 -18.04 30.49 15.37
C LYS A 56 -16.63 31.07 15.22
N LEU A 57 -16.06 31.02 14.02
CA LEU A 57 -14.72 31.54 13.74
C LEU A 57 -14.64 33.06 13.87
N PHE A 58 -15.70 33.77 13.54
CA PHE A 58 -15.78 35.21 13.75
C PHE A 58 -15.75 35.55 15.24
N ASN A 59 -16.52 34.79 16.03
CA ASN A 59 -16.68 35.02 17.46
C ASN A 59 -15.48 34.54 18.29
N ASP A 60 -14.61 33.72 17.69
CA ASP A 60 -13.36 33.28 18.29
C ASP A 60 -12.41 34.48 18.48
N GLY A 61 -11.89 34.65 19.69
CA GLY A 61 -10.99 35.75 20.05
C GLY A 61 -11.60 37.15 19.88
N LEU A 62 -12.91 37.34 20.13
CA LEU A 62 -13.50 38.68 20.22
C LEU A 62 -12.92 39.46 21.41
N SER A 63 -12.67 40.75 21.23
CA SER A 63 -12.32 41.62 22.35
C SER A 63 -13.53 41.78 23.28
N LEU A 64 -13.31 42.07 24.56
CA LEU A 64 -14.39 42.20 25.56
C LEU A 64 -15.49 43.20 25.15
N ASN A 65 -15.16 44.18 24.30
CA ASN A 65 -16.08 45.22 23.85
C ASN A 65 -16.81 44.86 22.54
N ASP A 66 -16.40 43.81 21.84
CA ASP A 66 -16.99 43.43 20.57
C ASP A 66 -18.22 42.54 20.75
N LYS A 67 -19.25 42.79 19.93
CA LYS A 67 -20.48 42.00 19.97
C LYS A 67 -20.38 40.76 19.10
N PRO A 68 -20.72 39.57 19.62
CA PRO A 68 -20.77 38.36 18.81
C PRO A 68 -21.87 38.47 17.74
N ILE A 69 -21.66 37.76 16.63
CA ILE A 69 -22.64 37.66 15.55
C ILE A 69 -23.18 36.23 15.45
N GLY A 70 -24.46 36.12 15.10
CA GLY A 70 -25.09 34.85 14.77
C GLY A 70 -24.94 34.51 13.29
N TYR A 71 -25.08 33.23 12.94
CA TYR A 71 -25.03 32.77 11.55
C TYR A 71 -26.07 33.42 10.64
N ARG A 72 -27.24 33.81 11.18
CA ARG A 72 -28.29 34.51 10.41
C ARG A 72 -27.82 35.87 9.93
N VAL A 73 -27.03 36.59 10.75
CA VAL A 73 -26.48 37.90 10.39
C VAL A 73 -25.54 37.77 9.20
N ILE A 74 -24.72 36.72 9.18
CA ILE A 74 -23.82 36.41 8.05
C ILE A 74 -24.63 36.05 6.80
N LYS A 75 -25.68 35.22 6.95
CA LYS A 75 -26.49 34.75 5.83
C LYS A 75 -27.37 35.85 5.21
N GLN A 76 -27.87 36.78 6.01
CA GLN A 76 -28.82 37.81 5.57
C GLN A 76 -28.17 39.10 5.09
N ASN A 77 -26.95 39.40 5.54
CA ASN A 77 -26.24 40.60 5.12
C ASN A 77 -25.39 40.29 3.87
N TRP A 78 -25.71 40.98 2.78
CA TRP A 78 -25.05 40.79 1.49
C TRP A 78 -23.55 41.07 1.53
N ASP A 79 -23.11 42.13 2.24
CA ASP A 79 -21.70 42.53 2.32
C ASP A 79 -20.83 41.41 2.94
N TYR A 80 -21.39 40.62 3.85
CA TYR A 80 -20.70 39.48 4.45
C TYR A 80 -20.75 38.25 3.53
N TRP A 81 -21.90 37.99 2.91
CA TRP A 81 -22.07 36.84 2.03
C TRP A 81 -21.29 36.97 0.72
N GLU A 82 -21.15 38.16 0.16
CA GLU A 82 -20.34 38.43 -1.04
C GLU A 82 -18.88 37.99 -0.84
N LEU A 83 -18.36 38.06 0.40
CA LEU A 83 -17.00 37.63 0.73
C LEU A 83 -16.91 36.14 1.03
N LEU A 84 -17.90 35.59 1.72
CA LEU A 84 -17.87 34.21 2.24
C LEU A 84 -18.48 33.19 1.28
N GLY A 85 -19.43 33.61 0.45
CA GLY A 85 -20.14 32.78 -0.52
C GLY A 85 -19.23 32.18 -1.58
N PRO A 86 -18.38 32.97 -2.28
CA PRO A 86 -17.43 32.41 -3.24
C PRO A 86 -16.50 31.37 -2.64
N VAL A 87 -16.07 31.59 -1.39
CA VAL A 87 -15.22 30.63 -0.64
C VAL A 87 -15.99 29.33 -0.34
N TYR A 88 -17.27 29.43 0.01
CA TYR A 88 -18.13 28.26 0.20
C TYR A 88 -18.26 27.44 -1.10
N TYR A 89 -18.60 28.12 -2.19
CA TYR A 89 -18.81 27.48 -3.49
C TYR A 89 -17.52 26.88 -4.07
N GLN A 90 -16.38 27.51 -3.81
CA GLN A 90 -15.10 27.02 -4.31
C GLN A 90 -14.55 25.82 -3.51
N LEU A 91 -14.74 25.79 -2.18
CA LEU A 91 -14.04 24.84 -1.31
C LEU A 91 -14.94 23.73 -0.76
N PHE A 92 -16.25 23.97 -0.64
CA PHE A 92 -17.16 23.09 0.09
C PHE A 92 -18.33 22.61 -0.74
N GLU A 93 -18.85 23.45 -1.64
CA GLU A 93 -19.78 22.97 -2.66
C GLU A 93 -18.96 22.25 -3.75
N LYS A 94 -18.51 21.04 -3.43
CA LYS A 94 -18.22 20.07 -4.47
C LYS A 94 -19.55 19.84 -5.18
N ASN A 95 -19.64 20.30 -6.42
CA ASN A 95 -20.43 19.57 -7.42
C ASN A 95 -19.80 18.18 -7.45
N GLU A 96 -20.22 17.28 -6.57
CA GLU A 96 -19.95 15.86 -6.76
C GLU A 96 -20.60 15.55 -8.11
N ASP A 97 -19.75 15.45 -9.13
CA ASP A 97 -20.19 14.99 -10.43
C ASP A 97 -20.88 13.66 -10.15
N LEU A 98 -22.14 13.54 -10.54
CA LEU A 98 -22.97 12.37 -10.24
C LEU A 98 -22.25 11.07 -10.67
N ASP A 99 -21.36 11.18 -11.65
CA ASP A 99 -20.52 10.10 -12.13
C ASP A 99 -19.40 9.71 -11.16
N ASP A 100 -18.82 10.63 -10.40
CA ASP A 100 -17.82 10.31 -9.36
C ASP A 100 -18.49 9.62 -8.16
N PHE A 101 -19.68 10.07 -7.76
CA PHE A 101 -20.47 9.39 -6.71
C PHE A 101 -20.87 7.98 -7.14
N LYS A 102 -21.29 7.79 -8.40
CA LYS A 102 -21.60 6.48 -8.96
C LYS A 102 -20.36 5.57 -8.97
N LYS A 103 -19.22 6.06 -9.44
CA LYS A 103 -17.96 5.30 -9.45
C LYS A 103 -17.55 4.88 -8.05
N GLU A 104 -17.59 5.79 -7.08
CA GLU A 104 -17.25 5.48 -5.69
C GLU A 104 -18.21 4.45 -5.08
N SER A 105 -19.51 4.55 -5.41
CA SER A 105 -20.52 3.59 -4.94
C SER A 105 -20.33 2.19 -5.56
N ILE A 106 -20.00 2.11 -6.85
CA ILE A 106 -19.67 0.84 -7.53
C ILE A 106 -18.43 0.21 -6.90
N LEU A 107 -17.35 0.98 -6.70
CA LEU A 107 -16.13 0.49 -6.08
C LEU A 107 -16.37 -0.03 -4.65
N ARG A 108 -17.22 0.64 -3.86
CA ARG A 108 -17.58 0.16 -2.52
C ARG A 108 -18.33 -1.18 -2.54
N LEU A 109 -19.21 -1.39 -3.52
CA LEU A 109 -19.91 -2.67 -3.68
C LEU A 109 -18.94 -3.78 -4.10
N GLU A 110 -18.05 -3.51 -5.06
CA GLU A 110 -17.03 -4.47 -5.49
C GLU A 110 -16.09 -4.86 -4.35
N ILE A 111 -15.63 -3.89 -3.55
CA ILE A 111 -14.81 -4.15 -2.36
C ILE A 111 -15.54 -5.06 -1.38
N LYS A 112 -16.83 -4.80 -1.14
CA LYS A 112 -17.63 -5.61 -0.21
C LYS A 112 -17.81 -7.04 -0.71
N GLU A 113 -18.09 -7.23 -1.99
CA GLU A 113 -18.18 -8.57 -2.60
C GLU A 113 -16.84 -9.32 -2.54
N LEU A 114 -15.73 -8.63 -2.77
CA LEU A 114 -14.40 -9.22 -2.66
C LEU A 114 -14.06 -9.63 -1.23
N GLN A 115 -14.44 -8.81 -0.23
CA GLN A 115 -14.27 -9.14 1.18
C GLN A 115 -15.09 -10.37 1.58
N GLU A 116 -16.34 -10.47 1.15
CA GLU A 116 -17.19 -11.64 1.43
C GLU A 116 -16.64 -12.91 0.77
N LYS A 117 -16.15 -12.82 -0.48
CA LYS A 117 -15.49 -13.94 -1.15
C LYS A 117 -14.22 -14.38 -0.42
N LEU A 118 -13.43 -13.43 0.08
CA LEU A 118 -12.20 -13.71 0.82
C LEU A 118 -12.53 -14.40 2.16
N GLU A 119 -13.50 -13.90 2.91
CA GLU A 119 -13.94 -14.51 4.17
C GLU A 119 -14.45 -15.94 3.96
N ASN A 120 -15.27 -16.17 2.93
CA ASN A 120 -15.75 -17.50 2.58
C ASN A 120 -14.59 -18.46 2.24
N LYS A 121 -13.56 -17.97 1.53
CA LYS A 121 -12.38 -18.78 1.21
C LYS A 121 -11.51 -19.08 2.43
N GLU A 122 -11.35 -18.11 3.33
CA GLU A 122 -10.66 -18.35 4.61
C GLU A 122 -11.39 -19.38 5.47
N GLN A 123 -12.72 -19.32 5.53
CA GLN A 123 -13.52 -20.32 6.22
C GLN A 123 -13.37 -21.72 5.60
N GLU A 124 -13.36 -21.82 4.26
CA GLU A 124 -13.14 -23.08 3.55
C GLU A 124 -11.75 -23.67 3.87
N VAL A 125 -10.70 -22.86 3.82
CA VAL A 125 -9.33 -23.27 4.18
C VAL A 125 -9.24 -23.70 5.65
N ASN A 126 -9.89 -22.98 6.55
CA ASN A 126 -9.93 -23.34 7.96
C ASN A 126 -10.69 -24.66 8.20
N ALA A 127 -11.80 -24.89 7.51
CA ALA A 127 -12.54 -26.15 7.60
C ALA A 127 -11.72 -27.33 7.05
N LEU A 128 -11.10 -27.16 5.87
CA LEU A 128 -10.24 -28.18 5.26
C LEU A 128 -9.02 -28.48 6.11
N SER A 129 -8.35 -27.46 6.64
CA SER A 129 -7.20 -27.65 7.53
C SER A 129 -7.60 -28.32 8.86
N ALA A 130 -8.77 -28.00 9.42
CA ALA A 130 -9.31 -28.69 10.58
C ALA A 130 -9.65 -30.16 10.27
N MET A 131 -10.19 -30.45 9.09
CA MET A 131 -10.41 -31.83 8.63
C MET A 131 -9.09 -32.59 8.46
N LEU A 132 -8.08 -32.00 7.82
CA LEU A 132 -6.74 -32.58 7.69
C LEU A 132 -6.08 -32.87 9.05
N ARG A 133 -6.22 -31.94 10.01
CA ARG A 133 -5.77 -32.15 11.39
C ARG A 133 -6.52 -33.29 12.08
N LYS A 134 -7.83 -33.39 11.88
CA LYS A 134 -8.63 -34.51 12.41
C LYS A 134 -8.23 -35.85 11.79
N VAL A 135 -8.04 -35.90 10.47
CA VAL A 135 -7.59 -37.11 9.75
C VAL A 135 -6.18 -37.54 10.18
N SER A 136 -5.26 -36.59 10.39
CA SER A 136 -3.92 -36.87 10.94
C SER A 136 -3.92 -37.29 12.41
N SER A 137 -4.95 -36.92 13.19
CA SER A 137 -5.13 -37.41 14.57
C SER A 137 -5.85 -38.77 14.65
N ALA A 138 -6.76 -39.07 13.72
CA ALA A 138 -7.53 -40.31 13.68
C ALA A 138 -6.75 -41.49 13.09
N HIS A 139 -5.71 -41.20 12.30
CA HIS A 139 -4.69 -42.16 11.92
C HIS A 139 -3.35 -41.60 12.37
N PRO A 140 -2.68 -42.16 13.40
CA PRO A 140 -1.28 -41.89 13.62
C PRO A 140 -0.52 -42.59 12.48
N LYS A 141 -0.59 -42.00 11.28
CA LYS A 141 0.29 -42.36 10.20
C LYS A 141 1.67 -42.03 10.73
N LYS A 142 2.48 -43.08 10.91
CA LYS A 142 3.95 -42.95 10.79
C LYS A 142 4.20 -41.92 9.70
N PRO A 143 5.12 -40.96 9.93
CA PRO A 143 5.31 -39.83 9.05
C PRO A 143 5.31 -40.36 7.62
N VAL A 144 4.30 -39.97 6.84
CA VAL A 144 4.37 -40.18 5.41
C VAL A 144 5.49 -39.25 5.01
N GLN A 145 6.68 -39.82 4.89
CA GLN A 145 7.74 -39.25 4.10
C GLN A 145 7.12 -39.13 2.71
N MET A 146 6.45 -38.00 2.45
CA MET A 146 6.52 -37.42 1.13
C MET A 146 8.01 -37.14 0.97
N GLU A 147 8.74 -38.13 0.49
CA GLU A 147 9.93 -37.84 -0.25
C GLU A 147 9.45 -36.88 -1.32
N SER A 148 9.67 -35.58 -1.09
CA SER A 148 9.49 -34.56 -2.12
C SER A 148 10.07 -35.13 -3.40
N GLU A 149 9.43 -34.96 -4.55
CA GLU A 149 10.02 -35.39 -5.84
C GLU A 149 11.48 -34.91 -5.95
N THR A 150 11.78 -33.76 -5.34
CA THR A 150 13.10 -33.20 -5.08
C THR A 150 14.05 -34.11 -4.28
N SER A 151 13.62 -34.73 -3.17
CA SER A 151 14.46 -35.65 -2.38
C SER A 151 14.70 -36.98 -3.09
N VAL A 152 13.73 -37.50 -3.84
CA VAL A 152 13.94 -38.70 -4.68
C VAL A 152 14.93 -38.38 -5.79
N TYR A 153 14.79 -37.22 -6.44
CA TYR A 153 15.71 -36.74 -7.46
C TYR A 153 17.14 -36.56 -6.92
N ILE A 154 17.31 -35.94 -5.75
CA ILE A 154 18.61 -35.75 -5.09
C ILE A 154 19.25 -37.10 -4.70
N GLN A 155 18.48 -38.06 -4.19
CA GLN A 155 19.00 -39.39 -3.88
C GLN A 155 19.42 -40.14 -5.14
N ASN A 156 18.64 -40.02 -6.23
CA ASN A 156 18.95 -40.67 -7.49
C ASN A 156 20.16 -40.04 -8.18
N SER A 157 20.35 -38.71 -8.10
CA SER A 157 21.54 -38.05 -8.64
C SER A 157 22.81 -38.42 -7.86
N ASP A 158 22.74 -38.56 -6.53
CA ASP A 158 23.87 -39.05 -5.72
C ASP A 158 24.25 -40.49 -6.10
N LYS A 159 23.26 -41.37 -6.27
CA LYS A 159 23.49 -42.76 -6.72
C LYS A 159 24.12 -42.82 -8.10
N LEU A 160 23.66 -41.99 -9.05
CA LEU A 160 24.23 -41.92 -10.39
C LEU A 160 25.69 -41.45 -10.35
N CYS A 161 26.00 -40.42 -9.56
CA CYS A 161 27.39 -39.96 -9.41
C CYS A 161 28.29 -41.05 -8.81
N ARG A 162 27.80 -41.81 -7.82
CA ARG A 162 28.54 -42.96 -7.27
C ARG A 162 28.78 -44.06 -8.30
N ILE A 163 27.81 -44.35 -9.16
CA ILE A 163 27.95 -45.34 -10.23
C ILE A 163 29.01 -44.88 -11.23
N ILE A 164 28.94 -43.62 -11.68
CA ILE A 164 29.92 -43.04 -12.60
C ILE A 164 31.31 -43.15 -12.01
N LEU A 165 31.48 -42.78 -10.75
CA LEU A 165 32.77 -42.88 -10.08
C LEU A 165 33.26 -44.33 -9.97
N ALA A 166 32.40 -45.28 -9.61
CA ALA A 166 32.77 -46.68 -9.52
C ALA A 166 33.22 -47.23 -10.89
N ILE A 167 32.58 -46.81 -11.97
CA ILE A 167 33.01 -47.15 -13.34
C ILE A 167 34.40 -46.57 -13.61
N ILE A 168 34.62 -45.29 -13.32
CA ILE A 168 35.93 -44.63 -13.53
C ILE A 168 37.03 -45.31 -12.70
N GLU A 169 36.78 -45.58 -11.42
CA GLU A 169 37.72 -46.29 -10.54
C GLU A 169 37.99 -47.72 -11.03
N SER A 170 36.99 -48.39 -11.61
CA SER A 170 37.14 -49.75 -12.18
C SER A 170 37.88 -49.78 -13.52
N THR A 171 37.96 -48.66 -14.23
CA THR A 171 38.66 -48.55 -15.51
C THR A 171 40.17 -48.32 -15.39
N ASP A 172 40.74 -48.47 -14.19
CA ASP A 172 42.18 -48.51 -13.90
C ASP A 172 43.04 -47.51 -14.73
N GLY A 173 42.71 -46.23 -14.60
CA GLY A 173 43.48 -45.14 -15.23
C GLY A 173 43.19 -44.91 -16.71
N VAL A 174 42.23 -45.62 -17.32
CA VAL A 174 41.79 -45.35 -18.70
C VAL A 174 40.97 -44.05 -18.78
N ILE A 175 40.21 -43.70 -17.74
CA ILE A 175 39.42 -42.45 -17.71
C ILE A 175 40.10 -41.44 -16.79
N PHE A 176 40.37 -40.24 -17.32
CA PHE A 176 40.96 -39.11 -16.58
C PHE A 176 39.93 -38.01 -16.31
N ILE A 177 39.93 -37.49 -15.08
CA ILE A 177 39.05 -36.37 -14.68
C ILE A 177 39.92 -35.12 -14.46
N ASP A 178 39.71 -34.11 -15.29
CA ASP A 178 40.29 -32.78 -15.12
C ASP A 178 39.32 -31.90 -14.32
N ARG A 179 39.65 -31.70 -13.04
CA ARG A 179 38.85 -30.88 -12.12
C ARG A 179 38.93 -29.38 -12.43
N GLU A 180 40.03 -28.91 -13.00
CA GLU A 180 40.25 -27.49 -13.28
C GLU A 180 39.44 -27.03 -14.49
N ASN A 181 39.46 -27.82 -15.57
CA ASN A 181 38.71 -27.50 -16.80
C ASN A 181 37.28 -28.05 -16.81
N SER A 182 36.89 -28.77 -15.75
CA SER A 182 35.63 -29.49 -15.65
C SER A 182 35.42 -30.47 -16.81
N SER A 183 36.41 -31.30 -17.13
CA SER A 183 36.34 -32.25 -18.27
C SER A 183 36.64 -33.69 -17.86
N ILE A 184 36.07 -34.64 -18.59
CA ILE A 184 36.32 -36.09 -18.43
C ILE A 184 36.84 -36.59 -19.78
N ARG A 185 37.95 -37.34 -19.77
CA ARG A 185 38.67 -37.77 -20.97
C ARG A 185 38.91 -39.28 -20.93
N ASN A 186 38.87 -39.92 -22.09
CA ASN A 186 39.26 -41.31 -22.25
C ASN A 186 40.70 -41.37 -22.79
N LEU A 187 41.63 -41.81 -21.97
CA LEU A 187 43.05 -41.93 -22.32
C LEU A 187 43.36 -43.10 -23.28
N ALA A 188 42.37 -43.96 -23.57
CA ALA A 188 42.50 -44.97 -24.61
C ALA A 188 42.08 -44.48 -26.02
N ASP A 189 41.53 -43.25 -26.13
CA ASP A 189 41.11 -42.66 -27.40
C ASP A 189 42.01 -41.46 -27.76
N ASP A 190 42.92 -41.64 -28.71
CA ASP A 190 43.89 -40.63 -29.16
C ASP A 190 43.26 -39.55 -30.08
N PHE A 191 41.94 -39.63 -30.38
CA PHE A 191 41.26 -38.69 -31.28
C PHE A 191 40.63 -37.48 -30.58
N GLU A 192 40.74 -37.37 -29.26
CA GLU A 192 40.05 -36.35 -28.46
C GLU A 192 40.93 -35.11 -28.18
N GLY A 193 40.37 -33.91 -28.40
CA GLY A 193 41.02 -32.64 -28.08
C GLY A 193 40.97 -32.30 -26.58
N GLU A 194 41.67 -31.22 -26.18
CA GLU A 194 41.74 -30.76 -24.77
C GLU A 194 40.37 -30.40 -24.14
N GLU A 195 39.31 -30.25 -24.95
CA GLU A 195 37.96 -29.94 -24.48
C GLU A 195 37.25 -31.14 -23.81
N GLY A 196 37.76 -32.36 -24.01
CA GLY A 196 37.21 -33.62 -23.46
C GLY A 196 36.01 -34.19 -24.23
N LEU A 197 35.54 -35.37 -23.84
CA LEU A 197 34.48 -36.14 -24.52
C LEU A 197 33.09 -35.51 -24.44
N LEU A 198 32.82 -34.83 -23.33
CA LEU A 198 31.47 -34.43 -22.93
C LEU A 198 31.42 -32.92 -22.71
N PRO A 199 30.34 -32.25 -23.13
CA PRO A 199 30.13 -30.83 -22.87
C PRO A 199 30.24 -30.49 -21.39
N LYS A 200 30.76 -29.29 -21.06
CA LYS A 200 30.99 -28.85 -19.68
C LYS A 200 29.70 -28.82 -18.85
N GLU A 201 28.55 -28.56 -19.48
CA GLU A 201 27.24 -28.56 -18.83
C GLU A 201 26.87 -29.94 -18.28
N VAL A 202 27.39 -31.01 -18.89
CA VAL A 202 27.13 -32.41 -18.52
C VAL A 202 28.14 -32.90 -17.47
N THR A 203 29.40 -32.48 -17.57
CA THR A 203 30.48 -32.93 -16.66
C THR A 203 30.51 -32.16 -15.34
N ARG A 204 30.16 -30.86 -15.35
CA ARG A 204 30.20 -29.99 -14.15
C ARG A 204 29.42 -30.55 -12.96
N PRO A 205 28.15 -31.01 -13.09
CA PRO A 205 27.40 -31.51 -11.93
C PRO A 205 28.09 -32.67 -11.21
N PHE A 206 28.77 -33.55 -11.94
CA PHE A 206 29.51 -34.67 -11.37
C PHE A 206 30.80 -34.20 -10.70
N ILE A 207 31.54 -33.26 -11.31
CA ILE A 207 32.80 -32.73 -10.75
C ILE A 207 32.51 -31.90 -9.49
N ASP A 208 31.45 -31.10 -9.49
CA ASP A 208 30.98 -30.38 -8.31
C ASP A 208 30.60 -31.35 -7.19
N TRP A 209 29.90 -32.45 -7.51
CA TRP A 209 29.60 -33.51 -6.55
C TRP A 209 30.88 -34.15 -5.98
N LEU A 210 31.88 -34.43 -6.83
CA LEU A 210 33.15 -35.03 -6.44
C LEU A 210 33.94 -34.12 -5.48
N ASN A 211 34.03 -32.83 -5.80
CA ASN A 211 34.69 -31.82 -4.96
C ASN A 211 33.99 -31.69 -3.59
N ASN A 212 32.67 -31.52 -3.59
CA ASN A 212 31.88 -31.43 -2.35
C ASN A 212 31.99 -32.70 -1.49
N ARG A 213 32.10 -33.87 -2.12
CA ARG A 213 32.32 -35.14 -1.43
C ARG A 213 33.69 -35.13 -0.76
N ASP A 214 34.75 -34.83 -1.50
CA ASP A 214 36.12 -34.84 -0.98
C ASP A 214 36.32 -33.80 0.14
N GLU A 215 35.68 -32.63 0.04
CA GLU A 215 35.65 -31.62 1.11
C GLU A 215 34.97 -32.13 2.39
N LYS A 216 33.84 -32.85 2.27
CA LYS A 216 33.10 -33.44 3.41
C LYS A 216 33.87 -34.58 4.09
N PHE A 217 34.74 -35.28 3.36
CA PHE A 217 35.59 -36.32 3.94
C PHE A 217 36.91 -35.76 4.49
N SER A 218 37.43 -34.68 3.92
CA SER A 218 38.64 -34.00 4.40
C SER A 218 38.39 -33.17 5.68
N SER A 219 37.17 -32.64 5.85
CA SER A 219 36.76 -31.88 7.06
C SER A 219 36.40 -32.75 8.28
N LYS A 220 36.49 -34.09 8.15
CA LYS A 220 36.21 -35.07 9.20
C LYS A 220 37.44 -35.84 9.69
N GLN A 221 38.64 -35.47 9.22
CA GLN A 221 39.93 -35.92 9.76
C GLN A 221 40.56 -34.81 10.57
#